data_AF-A0A0Q9YKA6-F1
#
_entry.id   AF-A0A0Q9YKA6-F1
#
_cell.length_a   1.000
_cell.length_b   1.000
_cell.length_c   1.000
_cell.angle_alpha   90.00
_cell.angle_beta   90.00
_cell.angle_gamma   90.00
#
_symmetry.space_group_name_H-M   'P 1'
#
loop_
_entity.id
_entity.type
_entity.pdbx_description
1 polymer ?
#
loop_
_entity_poly.entity_id
_entity_poly.type
_entity_poly.pdbx_seq_one_letter_code
_entity_poly.pdbx_strand_id
1 'polypeptide(L)'
;MDFHSFKDWFTLENITDLIDQYRSFGPLPGILLPLLEAFLPFLPLFLFVLANANAFGLGLGFLYSWIGASVGALLVFLLVRRYGDTRIFHFLLKRKKIQSLTNWLEKKGFGPLFLLLCFPFTPSAVVNIVAGISKISIYQYMIAVIGGKAVMIFTLSFIGYDIISLIKQPVRTAIVLVIITILWFIGKQIESKIEDKVQERG
;
A
#
# COMPACT_ATOMS: atom_id res chain seq x y z
N MET A 1 16.86 23.19 14.56
CA MET A 1 16.75 21.78 14.14
C MET A 1 16.73 21.84 12.63
N ASP A 2 17.92 21.71 12.04
CA ASP A 2 18.24 22.37 10.79
C ASP A 2 18.05 21.44 9.60
N PHE A 3 17.45 21.97 8.54
CA PHE A 3 17.04 21.23 7.33
C PHE A 3 18.21 20.55 6.59
N HIS A 4 19.45 20.95 6.89
CA HIS A 4 20.67 20.38 6.32
C HIS A 4 21.01 18.99 6.87
N SER A 5 20.85 18.75 8.18
CA SER A 5 21.13 17.44 8.78
C SER A 5 20.17 16.33 8.31
N PHE A 6 18.96 16.69 7.87
CA PHE A 6 18.01 15.73 7.30
C PHE A 6 18.40 15.31 5.88
N LYS A 7 19.08 16.19 5.13
CA LYS A 7 19.52 15.94 3.76
C LYS A 7 20.76 15.05 3.72
N ASP A 8 21.65 15.20 4.70
CA ASP A 8 22.85 14.37 4.85
C ASP A 8 22.54 12.94 5.34
N TRP A 9 21.43 12.74 6.07
CA TRP A 9 20.93 11.41 6.44
C TRP A 9 20.30 10.64 5.26
N PHE A 10 19.80 11.37 4.25
CA PHE A 10 19.17 10.83 3.04
C PHE A 10 20.14 10.68 1.85
N THR A 11 21.44 10.58 2.13
CA THR A 11 22.46 10.39 1.10
C THR A 11 22.39 8.96 0.55
N LEU A 12 22.59 8.77 -0.76
CA LEU A 12 22.44 7.47 -1.43
C LEU A 12 23.29 6.35 -0.78
N GLU A 13 24.48 6.69 -0.26
CA GLU A 13 25.36 5.77 0.47
C GLU A 13 24.76 5.28 1.80
N ASN A 14 24.17 6.18 2.59
CA ASN A 14 23.51 5.80 3.83
C ASN A 14 22.27 4.93 3.59
N ILE A 15 21.55 5.18 2.48
CA ILE A 15 20.40 4.36 2.08
C ILE A 15 20.87 2.97 1.63
N THR A 16 21.99 2.87 0.89
CA THR A 16 22.55 1.57 0.50
C THR A 16 23.08 0.78 1.69
N ASP A 17 23.78 1.42 2.63
CA ASP A 17 24.27 0.76 3.85
C ASP A 17 23.13 0.31 4.77
N LEU A 18 22.07 1.12 4.90
CA LEU A 18 20.85 0.72 5.60
C LEU A 18 20.19 -0.48 4.92
N ILE A 19 20.12 -0.51 3.59
CA ILE A 19 19.56 -1.64 2.84
C ILE A 19 20.42 -2.90 3.03
N ASP A 20 21.75 -2.77 3.05
CA ASP A 20 22.65 -3.90 3.23
C ASP A 20 22.66 -4.43 4.68
N GLN A 21 22.57 -3.57 5.69
CA GLN A 21 22.31 -4.00 7.07
C GLN A 21 20.94 -4.66 7.21
N TYR A 22 19.90 -4.10 6.59
CA TYR A 22 18.55 -4.67 6.59
C TYR A 22 18.51 -6.05 5.93
N ARG A 23 19.29 -6.25 4.87
CA ARG A 23 19.51 -7.54 4.21
C ARG A 23 20.28 -8.52 5.12
N SER A 24 21.21 -8.04 5.95
CA SER A 24 21.98 -8.86 6.90
C SER A 24 21.13 -9.44 8.05
N PHE A 25 20.05 -8.76 8.44
CA PHE A 25 19.07 -9.29 9.40
C PHE A 25 18.14 -10.36 8.81
N GLY A 26 18.27 -10.67 7.51
CA GLY A 26 17.53 -11.74 6.85
C GLY A 26 16.03 -11.43 6.66
N PRO A 27 15.13 -12.42 6.69
CA PRO A 27 13.70 -12.24 6.39
C PRO A 27 12.91 -11.52 7.50
N LEU A 28 13.49 -11.40 8.69
CA LEU A 28 12.86 -10.88 9.91
C LEU A 28 12.27 -9.47 9.73
N PRO A 29 13.03 -8.48 9.24
CA PRO A 29 12.50 -7.13 9.06
C PRO A 29 11.40 -7.08 8.00
N GLY A 30 11.52 -7.92 6.96
CA GLY A 30 10.56 -7.99 5.87
C GLY A 30 9.16 -8.45 6.31
N ILE A 31 9.09 -9.25 7.38
CA ILE A 31 7.83 -9.72 7.98
C ILE A 31 7.40 -8.81 9.14
N LEU A 32 8.34 -8.38 9.98
CA LEU A 32 8.02 -7.61 11.19
C LEU A 32 7.50 -6.21 10.88
N LEU A 33 8.06 -5.47 9.91
CA LEU A 33 7.57 -4.11 9.63
C LEU A 33 6.13 -4.10 9.11
N PRO A 34 5.75 -4.95 8.13
CA PRO A 34 4.36 -5.01 7.67
C PRO A 34 3.41 -5.58 8.72
N LEU A 35 3.90 -6.41 9.63
CA LEU A 35 3.13 -6.86 10.80
C LEU A 35 2.87 -5.70 11.76
N LEU A 36 3.89 -4.91 12.09
CA LEU A 36 3.79 -3.76 13.00
C LEU A 36 2.90 -2.65 12.43
N GLU A 37 2.93 -2.44 11.10
CA GLU A 37 2.00 -1.52 10.43
C GLU A 37 0.54 -1.85 10.72
N ALA A 38 0.18 -3.13 10.80
CA ALA A 38 -1.20 -3.51 11.09
C ALA A 38 -1.68 -2.98 12.45
N PHE A 39 -0.77 -2.84 13.42
CA PHE A 39 -1.03 -2.27 14.74
C PHE A 39 -0.91 -0.74 14.75
N LEU A 40 -0.05 -0.18 13.90
CA LEU A 40 0.35 1.23 13.88
C LEU A 40 -0.04 1.88 12.54
N PRO A 41 -1.30 2.33 12.38
CA PRO A 41 -1.82 2.85 11.10
C PRO A 41 -1.15 4.12 10.58
N PHE A 42 -0.32 4.78 11.38
CA PHE A 42 0.45 5.95 10.94
C PHE A 42 1.67 5.55 10.10
N LEU A 43 2.04 4.27 10.11
CA LEU A 43 3.16 3.79 9.31
C LEU A 43 2.73 3.56 7.85
N PRO A 44 3.46 4.12 6.88
CA PRO A 44 3.16 3.93 5.47
C PRO A 44 3.56 2.53 4.98
N LEU A 45 2.60 1.60 4.92
CA LEU A 45 2.82 0.21 4.46
C LEU A 45 3.58 0.13 3.13
N PHE A 46 3.25 1.01 2.19
CA PHE A 46 3.85 1.00 0.86
C PHE A 46 5.37 1.17 0.91
N LEU A 47 5.93 1.96 1.84
CA LEU A 47 7.38 2.11 1.97
C LEU A 47 8.06 0.78 2.32
N PHE A 48 7.48 0.02 3.25
CA PHE A 48 8.05 -1.27 3.64
C PHE A 48 7.95 -2.31 2.52
N VAL A 49 6.82 -2.34 1.81
CA VAL A 49 6.64 -3.26 0.68
C VAL A 49 7.64 -2.94 -0.43
N LEU A 50 7.83 -1.67 -0.77
CA LEU A 50 8.81 -1.22 -1.76
C LEU A 50 10.25 -1.56 -1.32
N ALA A 51 10.59 -1.30 -0.05
CA ALA A 51 11.90 -1.61 0.51
C ALA A 51 12.19 -3.12 0.45
N ASN A 52 11.22 -3.96 0.82
CA ASN A 52 11.34 -5.41 0.77
C ASN A 52 11.48 -5.94 -0.67
N ALA A 53 10.67 -5.42 -1.60
CA ALA A 53 10.75 -5.78 -3.02
C ALA A 53 12.12 -5.42 -3.63
N ASN A 54 12.72 -4.31 -3.20
CA ASN A 54 14.06 -3.90 -3.65
C ASN A 54 15.18 -4.71 -2.96
N ALA A 55 15.07 -4.98 -1.66
CA ALA A 55 16.09 -5.67 -0.89
C ALA A 55 16.18 -7.17 -1.23
N PHE A 56 15.04 -7.84 -1.40
CA PHE A 56 14.93 -9.29 -1.57
C PHE A 56 14.42 -9.71 -2.96
N GLY A 57 14.13 -8.76 -3.85
CA GLY A 57 13.53 -8.99 -5.15
C GLY A 57 12.01 -9.19 -5.08
N LEU A 58 11.36 -9.23 -6.24
CA LEU A 58 9.90 -9.28 -6.34
C LEU A 58 9.29 -10.52 -5.64
N GLY A 59 9.89 -11.70 -5.78
CA GLY A 59 9.35 -12.93 -5.19
C GLY A 59 9.42 -12.97 -3.67
N LEU A 60 10.62 -12.93 -3.10
CA LEU A 60 10.81 -13.01 -1.65
C LEU A 60 10.33 -11.74 -0.93
N GLY A 61 10.55 -10.56 -1.51
CA GLY A 61 10.07 -9.29 -0.96
C GLY A 61 8.55 -9.21 -0.89
N PHE A 62 7.85 -9.74 -1.90
CA PHE A 62 6.40 -9.95 -1.87
C PHE A 62 6.00 -10.91 -0.74
N LEU A 63 6.62 -12.11 -0.68
CA LEU A 63 6.25 -13.15 0.28
C LEU A 63 6.41 -12.67 1.73
N TYR A 64 7.55 -12.04 2.07
CA TYR A 64 7.77 -11.53 3.43
C TYR A 64 6.78 -10.44 3.80
N SER A 65 6.56 -9.49 2.88
CA SER A 65 5.59 -8.43 3.08
C SER A 65 4.17 -8.95 3.25
N TRP A 66 3.81 -9.93 2.43
CA TRP A 66 2.49 -10.53 2.41
C TRP A 66 2.19 -11.33 3.67
N ILE A 67 3.14 -12.14 4.12
CA ILE A 67 3.03 -12.89 5.38
C ILE A 67 2.90 -11.92 6.55
N GLY A 68 3.81 -10.94 6.66
CA GLY A 68 3.79 -9.97 7.75
C GLY A 68 2.48 -9.20 7.84
N ALA A 69 2.04 -8.63 6.72
CA ALA A 69 0.81 -7.83 6.67
C ALA A 69 -0.45 -8.69 6.90
N SER A 70 -0.49 -9.93 6.40
CA SER A 70 -1.63 -10.83 6.59
C SER A 70 -1.73 -11.31 8.03
N VAL A 71 -0.60 -11.74 8.62
CA VAL A 71 -0.54 -12.17 10.02
C VAL A 71 -0.87 -11.01 10.95
N GLY A 72 -0.30 -9.82 10.73
CA GLY A 72 -0.62 -8.62 11.51
C GLY A 72 -2.11 -8.27 11.46
N ALA A 73 -2.72 -8.30 10.28
CA ALA A 73 -4.14 -8.04 10.13
C ALA A 73 -5.02 -9.07 10.84
N LEU A 74 -4.71 -10.35 10.72
CA LEU A 74 -5.40 -11.42 11.45
C LEU A 74 -5.29 -11.25 12.97
N LEU A 75 -4.10 -10.91 13.48
CA LEU A 75 -3.90 -10.67 14.91
C LEU A 75 -4.74 -9.48 15.40
N VAL A 76 -4.69 -8.35 14.70
CA VAL A 76 -5.49 -7.17 15.05
C VAL A 76 -6.98 -7.49 15.02
N PHE A 77 -7.45 -8.18 13.98
CA PHE A 77 -8.85 -8.61 13.89
C PHE A 77 -9.25 -9.53 15.05
N LEU A 78 -8.44 -10.53 15.40
CA LEU A 78 -8.74 -11.45 16.50
C LEU A 78 -8.72 -10.74 17.86
N LEU A 79 -7.76 -9.83 18.07
CA LEU A 79 -7.69 -9.01 19.28
C LEU A 79 -8.94 -8.13 19.39
N VAL A 80 -9.33 -7.45 18.33
CA VAL A 80 -10.54 -6.63 18.31
C VAL A 80 -11.79 -7.50 18.46
N ARG A 81 -11.84 -8.69 17.89
CA ARG A 81 -12.99 -9.60 18.05
C ARG A 81 -13.13 -10.10 19.48
N ARG A 82 -12.00 -10.35 20.17
CA ARG A 82 -11.99 -10.86 21.54
C ARG A 82 -12.16 -9.77 22.60
N TYR A 83 -11.62 -8.58 22.37
CA TYR A 83 -11.62 -7.46 23.33
C TYR A 83 -12.48 -6.28 22.88
N GLY A 84 -13.19 -6.41 21.76
CA GLY A 84 -13.98 -5.34 21.11
C GLY A 84 -15.17 -4.84 21.91
N ASP A 85 -15.59 -5.57 22.94
CA ASP A 85 -16.66 -5.16 23.84
C ASP A 85 -16.20 -4.13 24.90
N THR A 86 -14.92 -3.73 24.85
CA THR A 86 -14.40 -2.66 25.72
C THR A 86 -14.91 -1.28 25.29
N ARG A 87 -15.12 -0.38 26.27
CA ARG A 87 -15.62 1.01 26.08
C ARG A 87 -14.91 1.80 24.98
N ILE A 88 -13.65 1.47 24.67
CA ILE A 88 -12.81 2.15 23.68
C ILE A 88 -13.40 2.00 22.27
N PHE A 89 -13.87 0.81 21.89
CA PHE A 89 -14.44 0.58 20.56
C PHE A 89 -15.86 1.14 20.42
N HIS A 90 -16.60 1.24 21.54
CA HIS A 90 -17.89 1.92 21.57
C HIS A 90 -17.81 3.39 21.12
N PHE A 91 -16.70 4.08 21.39
CA PHE A 91 -16.49 5.45 20.90
C PHE A 91 -16.27 5.49 19.39
N LEU A 92 -15.60 4.49 18.81
CA LEU A 92 -15.39 4.38 17.37
C LEU A 92 -16.71 4.07 16.64
N LEU A 93 -17.54 3.19 17.20
CA LEU A 93 -18.88 2.85 16.68
C LEU A 93 -19.83 4.07 16.61
N LYS A 94 -19.63 5.10 17.44
CA LYS A 94 -20.41 6.35 17.39
C LYS A 94 -20.13 7.19 16.13
N ARG A 95 -19.06 6.91 15.39
CA ARG A 95 -18.75 7.62 14.13
C ARG A 95 -19.63 7.09 13.00
N LYS A 96 -20.44 7.95 12.38
CA LYS A 96 -21.32 7.59 11.25
C LYS A 96 -20.60 6.84 10.11
N LYS A 97 -19.36 7.22 9.79
CA LYS A 97 -18.54 6.54 8.75
C LYS A 97 -18.23 5.09 9.13
N ILE A 98 -17.79 4.85 10.37
CA ILE A 98 -17.47 3.51 10.89
C ILE A 98 -18.71 2.64 10.94
N GLN A 99 -19.84 3.19 11.41
CA GLN A 99 -21.11 2.47 11.46
C GLN A 99 -21.63 2.09 10.07
N SER A 100 -21.52 3.00 9.09
CA SER A 100 -21.88 2.72 7.70
C SER A 100 -21.01 1.60 7.10
N LEU A 101 -19.70 1.65 7.30
CA LEU A 101 -18.77 0.61 6.84
C LEU A 101 -19.05 -0.74 7.51
N THR A 102 -19.32 -0.74 8.83
CA THR A 102 -19.69 -1.94 9.59
C THR A 102 -20.96 -2.56 9.00
N ASN A 103 -22.03 -1.78 8.82
CA ASN A 103 -23.29 -2.26 8.26
C ASN A 103 -23.14 -2.76 6.83
N TRP A 104 -22.30 -2.10 6.02
CA TRP A 104 -22.03 -2.50 4.65
C TRP A 104 -21.28 -3.84 4.58
N LEU A 105 -20.26 -4.02 5.43
CA LEU A 105 -19.52 -5.26 5.59
C LEU A 105 -20.41 -6.39 6.12
N GLU A 106 -21.31 -6.13 7.07
CA GLU A 106 -22.24 -7.14 7.57
C GLU A 106 -23.25 -7.60 6.52
N LYS A 107 -23.77 -6.67 5.70
CA LYS A 107 -24.77 -7.00 4.66
C LYS A 107 -24.20 -7.79 3.48
N LYS A 108 -22.95 -7.50 3.11
CA LYS A 108 -22.33 -8.02 1.87
C LYS A 108 -21.20 -9.02 2.14
N GLY A 109 -20.70 -9.10 3.38
CA GLY A 109 -19.69 -10.07 3.83
C GLY A 109 -18.34 -9.91 3.13
N PHE A 110 -17.89 -11.00 2.51
CA PHE A 110 -16.56 -11.17 1.90
C PHE A 110 -16.23 -10.14 0.80
N GLY A 111 -17.12 -9.94 -0.17
CA GLY A 111 -16.82 -9.18 -1.40
C GLY A 111 -16.30 -7.76 -1.15
N PRO A 112 -17.01 -6.93 -0.38
CA PRO A 112 -16.54 -5.58 -0.08
C PRO A 112 -15.30 -5.54 0.80
N LEU A 113 -15.13 -6.50 1.72
CA LEU A 113 -13.93 -6.61 2.53
C LEU A 113 -12.70 -6.89 1.66
N PHE A 114 -12.81 -7.86 0.76
CA PHE A 114 -11.76 -8.20 -0.19
C PHE A 114 -11.40 -6.99 -1.05
N LEU A 115 -12.41 -6.31 -1.61
CA LEU A 115 -12.19 -5.13 -2.46
C LEU A 115 -11.50 -4.00 -1.71
N LEU A 116 -11.91 -3.69 -0.48
CA LEU A 116 -11.24 -2.69 0.37
C LEU A 116 -9.76 -3.02 0.62
N LEU A 117 -9.46 -4.30 0.83
CA LEU A 117 -8.11 -4.79 1.14
C LEU A 117 -7.21 -4.93 -0.09
N CYS A 118 -7.78 -5.02 -1.30
CA CYS A 118 -7.03 -4.98 -2.55
C CYS A 118 -6.43 -3.59 -2.83
N PHE A 119 -7.07 -2.52 -2.36
CA PHE A 119 -6.61 -1.15 -2.61
C PHE A 119 -5.51 -0.72 -1.61
N PRO A 120 -4.34 -0.27 -2.09
CA PRO A 120 -3.21 0.13 -1.23
C PRO A 120 -3.44 1.46 -0.49
N PHE A 121 -4.48 2.21 -0.87
CA PHE A 121 -4.83 3.49 -0.26
C PHE A 121 -5.79 3.35 0.92
N THR A 122 -6.35 2.15 1.11
CA THR A 122 -7.27 1.91 2.22
C THR A 122 -6.46 1.70 3.51
N PRO A 123 -6.71 2.47 4.58
CA PRO A 123 -6.02 2.25 5.86
C PRO A 123 -6.33 0.86 6.41
N SER A 124 -5.37 -0.06 6.33
CA SER A 124 -5.60 -1.47 6.66
C SER A 124 -6.05 -1.65 8.11
N ALA A 125 -5.49 -0.88 9.05
CA ALA A 125 -5.89 -0.99 10.46
C ALA A 125 -7.36 -0.64 10.69
N VAL A 126 -7.90 0.38 9.99
CA VAL A 126 -9.32 0.74 10.11
C VAL A 126 -10.19 -0.40 9.61
N VAL A 127 -9.85 -1.00 8.47
CA VAL A 127 -10.59 -2.14 7.92
C VAL A 127 -10.54 -3.33 8.88
N ASN A 128 -9.37 -3.64 9.45
CA ASN A 128 -9.20 -4.74 10.41
C ASN A 128 -10.02 -4.52 11.69
N ILE A 129 -10.05 -3.29 12.21
CA ILE A 129 -10.85 -2.92 13.39
C ILE A 129 -12.34 -3.01 13.07
N VAL A 130 -12.81 -2.40 11.98
CA VAL A 130 -14.22 -2.44 11.58
C VAL A 130 -14.67 -3.88 11.37
N ALA A 131 -13.85 -4.68 10.68
CA ALA A 131 -14.07 -6.10 10.49
C ALA A 131 -14.16 -6.85 11.83
N GLY A 132 -13.26 -6.58 12.78
CA GLY A 132 -13.20 -7.24 14.08
C GLY A 132 -14.42 -6.95 14.96
N ILE A 133 -15.00 -5.74 14.86
CA ILE A 133 -16.22 -5.34 15.58
C ILE A 133 -17.48 -5.89 14.89
N SER A 134 -17.47 -5.98 13.56
CA SER A 134 -18.61 -6.47 12.79
C SER A 134 -18.88 -7.97 12.96
N LYS A 135 -20.08 -8.42 12.64
CA LYS A 135 -20.54 -9.82 12.78
C LYS A 135 -20.04 -10.80 11.71
N ILE A 136 -19.20 -10.38 10.77
CA ILE A 136 -18.60 -11.29 9.77
C ILE A 136 -17.86 -12.46 10.43
N SER A 137 -17.82 -13.60 9.72
CA SER A 137 -17.14 -14.79 10.21
C SER A 137 -15.62 -14.66 10.07
N ILE A 138 -14.90 -15.28 11.00
CA ILE A 138 -13.42 -15.32 11.00
C ILE A 138 -12.90 -15.90 9.67
N TYR A 139 -13.56 -16.94 9.17
CA TYR A 139 -13.20 -17.56 7.89
C TYR A 139 -13.35 -16.60 6.71
N GLN A 140 -14.47 -15.88 6.61
CA GLN A 140 -14.67 -14.89 5.54
C GLN A 140 -13.64 -13.76 5.60
N TYR A 141 -13.31 -13.30 6.81
CA TYR A 141 -12.27 -12.30 7.00
C TYR A 141 -10.89 -12.83 6.57
N MET A 142 -10.54 -14.05 7.00
CA MET A 142 -9.25 -14.66 6.72
C MET A 142 -9.00 -14.83 5.21
N ILE A 143 -9.97 -15.37 4.47
CA ILE A 143 -9.84 -15.51 3.01
C ILE A 143 -9.77 -14.14 2.31
N ALA A 144 -10.51 -13.13 2.80
CA ALA A 144 -10.50 -11.78 2.24
C ALA A 144 -9.16 -11.08 2.47
N VAL A 145 -8.56 -11.23 3.66
CA VAL A 145 -7.25 -10.67 3.99
C VAL A 145 -6.15 -11.34 3.19
N ILE A 146 -6.11 -12.67 3.20
CA ILE A 146 -5.05 -13.43 2.50
C ILE A 146 -5.09 -13.09 1.02
N GLY A 147 -6.27 -13.13 0.39
CA GLY A 147 -6.42 -12.80 -1.04
C GLY A 147 -6.22 -11.31 -1.33
N GLY A 148 -6.88 -10.43 -0.57
CA GLY A 148 -6.85 -8.98 -0.82
C GLY A 148 -5.46 -8.39 -0.63
N LYS A 149 -4.78 -8.77 0.47
CA LYS A 149 -3.39 -8.35 0.69
C LYS A 149 -2.42 -8.97 -0.31
N ALA A 150 -2.68 -10.18 -0.83
CA ALA A 150 -1.87 -10.74 -1.91
C ALA A 150 -1.91 -9.82 -3.13
N VAL A 151 -3.12 -9.46 -3.59
CA VAL A 151 -3.29 -8.55 -4.74
C VAL A 151 -2.62 -7.20 -4.46
N MET A 152 -2.93 -6.57 -3.33
CA MET A 152 -2.40 -5.25 -2.96
C MET A 152 -0.86 -5.23 -2.90
N ILE A 153 -0.26 -6.19 -2.18
CA ILE A 153 1.19 -6.25 -1.95
C ILE A 153 1.92 -6.68 -3.21
N PHE A 154 1.32 -7.55 -4.02
CA PHE A 154 1.88 -7.90 -5.33
C PHE A 154 1.93 -6.68 -6.24
N THR A 155 0.83 -5.93 -6.36
CA THR A 155 0.80 -4.69 -7.14
C THR A 155 1.85 -3.69 -6.64
N LEU A 156 1.95 -3.47 -5.32
CA LEU A 156 2.96 -2.57 -4.76
C LEU A 156 4.41 -3.07 -4.96
N SER A 157 4.65 -4.37 -4.83
CA SER A 157 5.98 -4.96 -5.03
C SER A 157 6.39 -4.89 -6.49
N PHE A 158 5.45 -5.12 -7.42
CA PHE A 158 5.65 -4.98 -8.86
C PHE A 158 5.98 -3.54 -9.23
N ILE A 159 5.18 -2.58 -8.75
CA ILE A 159 5.43 -1.15 -8.92
C ILE A 159 6.78 -0.76 -8.32
N GLY A 160 7.10 -1.22 -7.11
CA GLY A 160 8.37 -0.92 -6.43
C GLY A 160 9.60 -1.43 -7.16
N TYR A 161 9.51 -2.66 -7.67
CA TYR A 161 10.59 -3.28 -8.43
C TYR A 161 10.80 -2.57 -9.78
N ASP A 162 9.73 -2.24 -10.50
CA ASP A 162 9.82 -1.56 -11.81
C ASP A 162 10.23 -0.08 -11.67
N ILE A 163 9.64 0.68 -10.73
CA ILE A 163 9.98 2.11 -10.53
C ILE A 163 11.45 2.28 -10.17
N ILE A 164 12.01 1.44 -9.31
CA ILE A 164 13.41 1.57 -8.91
C ILE A 164 14.35 0.97 -9.96
N SER A 165 13.94 -0.04 -10.72
CA SER A 165 14.67 -0.50 -11.91
C SER A 165 14.78 0.60 -12.97
N LEU A 166 13.74 1.43 -13.12
CA LEU A 166 13.78 2.64 -13.92
C LEU A 166 14.74 3.69 -13.31
N ILE A 167 14.71 3.93 -12.00
CA ILE A 167 15.58 4.91 -11.32
C ILE A 167 17.07 4.47 -11.30
N LYS A 168 17.38 3.19 -11.14
CA LYS A 168 18.75 2.64 -11.15
C LYS A 168 19.38 2.65 -12.55
N GLN A 169 18.59 2.75 -13.63
CA GLN A 169 19.08 2.88 -15.00
C GLN A 169 18.71 4.26 -15.58
N PRO A 170 19.60 5.27 -15.52
CA PRO A 170 19.30 6.64 -15.99
C PRO A 170 18.85 6.69 -17.45
N VAL A 171 19.27 5.74 -18.28
CA VAL A 171 18.87 5.60 -19.69
C VAL A 171 17.39 5.23 -19.85
N ARG A 172 16.82 4.36 -19.01
CA ARG A 172 15.40 3.98 -19.10
C ARG A 172 14.48 5.10 -18.61
N THR A 173 14.86 5.81 -17.55
CA THR A 173 14.12 7.00 -17.09
C THR A 173 14.11 8.09 -18.17
N ALA A 174 15.24 8.32 -18.85
CA ALA A 174 15.30 9.25 -19.98
C ALA A 174 14.36 8.83 -21.13
N ILE A 175 14.30 7.54 -21.47
CA ILE A 175 13.39 7.02 -22.52
C ILE A 175 11.92 7.24 -22.14
N VAL A 176 11.53 6.94 -20.90
CA VAL A 176 10.13 7.14 -20.44
C VAL A 176 9.76 8.62 -20.45
N LEU A 177 10.64 9.51 -19.98
CA LEU A 177 10.44 10.96 -20.05
C LEU A 177 10.33 11.45 -21.50
N VAL A 178 11.17 10.95 -22.40
CA VAL A 178 11.12 11.27 -23.83
C VAL A 178 9.79 10.81 -24.44
N ILE A 179 9.32 9.60 -24.14
CA ILE A 179 8.04 9.09 -24.63
C ILE A 179 6.88 9.94 -24.10
N ILE A 180 6.85 10.27 -22.81
CA ILE A 180 5.82 11.14 -22.23
C ILE A 180 5.84 12.53 -22.89
N THR A 181 7.03 13.09 -23.13
CA THR A 181 7.19 14.40 -23.79
C THR A 181 6.72 14.36 -25.24
N ILE A 182 7.04 13.28 -25.98
CA ILE A 182 6.58 13.07 -27.35
C ILE A 182 5.06 12.93 -27.40
N LEU A 183 4.46 12.13 -26.51
CA LEU A 183 3.02 11.96 -26.43
C LEU A 183 2.31 13.27 -26.09
N TRP A 184 2.85 14.06 -25.15
CA TRP A 184 2.33 15.38 -24.82
C TRP A 184 2.43 16.34 -26.00
N PHE A 185 3.55 16.34 -26.72
CA PHE A 185 3.76 17.20 -27.89
C PHE A 185 2.84 16.82 -29.06
N ILE A 186 2.66 15.54 -29.32
CA ILE A 186 1.72 15.02 -30.32
C ILE A 186 0.29 15.37 -29.93
N GLY A 187 -0.09 15.17 -28.66
CA GLY A 187 -1.41 15.56 -28.14
C GLY A 187 -1.68 17.04 -28.35
N LYS A 188 -0.71 17.89 -28.01
CA LYS A 188 -0.79 19.35 -28.18
C LYS A 188 -0.88 19.78 -29.66
N GLN A 189 -0.16 19.10 -30.57
CA GLN A 189 -0.27 19.38 -32.01
C GLN A 189 -1.62 18.98 -32.59
N ILE A 190 -2.19 17.88 -32.10
CA ILE A 190 -3.52 17.43 -32.53
C ILE A 190 -4.59 18.40 -32.01
N GLU A 191 -4.47 18.83 -30.75
CA GLU A 191 -5.36 19.82 -30.13
C GLU A 191 -5.36 21.15 -30.89
N SER A 192 -4.17 21.70 -31.18
CA SER A 192 -4.02 22.92 -31.99
C SER A 192 -4.63 22.79 -33.40
N LYS A 193 -4.41 21.65 -34.08
CA LYS A 193 -5.01 21.43 -35.42
C LYS A 193 -6.52 21.24 -35.40
N ILE A 194 -7.09 20.83 -34.27
CA ILE A 194 -8.55 20.70 -34.10
C ILE A 194 -9.17 22.04 -33.78
N GLU A 195 -8.55 22.87 -32.92
CA GLU A 195 -9.01 24.24 -32.65
C GLU A 195 -9.02 25.12 -33.91
N ASP A 196 -7.95 25.08 -34.72
CA ASP A 196 -7.88 25.87 -35.96
C ASP A 196 -8.98 25.49 -36.97
N LYS A 197 -9.34 24.21 -37.06
CA LYS A 197 -10.41 23.72 -37.97
C LYS A 197 -11.82 24.02 -37.48
N VAL A 198 -12.01 24.22 -36.17
CA VAL A 198 -13.31 24.57 -35.59
C VAL A 198 -13.59 26.07 -35.75
N GLN A 199 -12.55 26.91 -35.79
CA GLN A 199 -12.67 28.36 -35.92
C GLN A 199 -12.85 28.84 -37.38
N GLU A 200 -12.41 28.07 -38.38
CA GLU A 200 -12.68 28.35 -39.82
C GLU A 200 -14.10 27.95 -40.30
N ARG A 201 -14.89 27.25 -39.47
CA ARG A 201 -16.23 26.76 -39.81
C ARG A 201 -17.39 27.43 -39.06
N GLY A 202 -17.12 28.37 -38.15
CA GLY A 202 -18.11 29.16 -37.43
C GLY A 202 -18.22 30.58 -37.96
#